data_AF-A0A847CDG4-F1
#
_entry.id   AF-A0A847CDG4-F1
#
_cell.length_a   1.000
_cell.length_b   1.000
_cell.length_c   1.000
_cell.angle_alpha   90.00
_cell.angle_beta   90.00
_cell.angle_gamma   90.00
#
_symmetry.space_group_name_H-M   'P 1'
#
loop_
_entity.id
_entity.type
_entity.pdbx_description
1 polymer ?
#
loop_
_entity_poly.entity_id
_entity_poly.type
_entity_poly.pdbx_seq_one_letter_code
_entity_poly.pdbx_strand_id
1 'polypeptide(L)'
;MKNCITCLFCLFVLFTFFSCNKERTDLELPNEYEDDEQSLVLDKSVLEPKYKLREVEGDPVEFSETWGYVTQGKESEYSVDFPISDVCYFAVDINCYGELINIPVRSKLVVNKGTRVHLVFVCDSKSLTHFVINPDYGIRKKILNEIVLLAKDYDGVQIDYELVPVRDRRNFISFIADLRYKLNGKTLSVCVPARFKLLSEDAYPYEEISKYCDRVFVMAYDEHWSSSKPGAIASVDWCRKVLNYAVETVPSRKLIMGMPFYGRTWSDTQTSGAWYFSGINRIMTENQVESVEYVDEIPSFSYTTEVSVTGYFNDTYSLVNLCRMYCDADVQKVGFWRIGHEDSEFWNWLKVKN
;
A
#
# COMPACT_ATOMS: atom_id res chain seq x y z
N MET A 1 -25.84 -49.26 65.83
CA MET A 1 -25.93 -47.83 66.16
C MET A 1 -25.52 -47.02 64.94
N LYS A 2 -26.48 -46.24 64.38
CA LYS A 2 -26.38 -45.05 63.50
C LYS A 2 -25.38 -45.12 62.31
N ASN A 3 -25.83 -45.44 61.09
CA ASN A 3 -26.45 -44.59 60.06
C ASN A 3 -25.53 -43.48 59.52
N CYS A 4 -25.14 -43.56 58.23
CA CYS A 4 -25.62 -42.62 57.21
C CYS A 4 -25.28 -43.08 55.78
N ILE A 5 -26.30 -43.10 54.93
CA ILE A 5 -26.36 -43.44 53.50
C ILE A 5 -26.55 -42.13 52.73
N THR A 6 -25.90 -41.93 51.58
CA THR A 6 -26.46 -41.28 50.35
C THR A 6 -25.40 -41.33 49.23
N CYS A 7 -25.54 -42.11 48.14
CA CYS A 7 -26.39 -41.95 46.95
C CYS A 7 -26.28 -40.59 46.26
N LEU A 8 -25.46 -40.53 45.20
CA LEU A 8 -25.36 -39.44 44.23
C LEU A 8 -26.39 -39.67 43.12
N PHE A 9 -27.39 -38.80 43.00
CA PHE A 9 -28.39 -38.79 41.93
C PHE A 9 -28.12 -37.62 40.98
N CYS A 10 -28.03 -37.91 39.68
CA CYS A 10 -28.06 -36.91 38.60
C CYS A 10 -29.37 -36.12 38.64
N LEU A 11 -29.28 -34.78 38.61
CA LEU A 11 -30.42 -33.91 38.35
C LEU A 11 -30.16 -33.07 37.10
N PHE A 12 -30.87 -33.42 36.02
CA PHE A 12 -31.14 -32.55 34.88
C PHE A 12 -32.01 -31.38 35.36
N VAL A 13 -31.61 -30.15 35.07
CA VAL A 13 -32.51 -28.98 35.18
C VAL A 13 -32.67 -28.37 33.79
N LEU A 14 -33.85 -28.64 33.21
CA LEU A 14 -34.44 -27.83 32.15
C LEU A 14 -34.64 -26.41 32.69
N PHE A 15 -34.14 -25.40 32.00
CA PHE A 15 -34.69 -24.05 32.10
C PHE A 15 -35.49 -23.74 30.83
N THR A 16 -36.80 -23.58 31.06
CA THR A 16 -37.81 -23.12 30.13
C THR A 16 -37.60 -21.64 29.79
N PHE A 17 -37.83 -21.32 28.52
CA PHE A 17 -37.86 -19.97 27.98
C PHE A 17 -38.95 -19.12 28.66
N PHE A 18 -38.55 -18.00 29.27
CA PHE A 18 -39.43 -16.85 29.48
C PHE A 18 -39.08 -15.79 28.44
N SER A 19 -40.03 -15.54 27.54
CA SER A 19 -40.00 -14.43 26.59
C SER A 19 -40.21 -13.12 27.35
N CYS A 20 -39.20 -12.25 27.33
CA CYS A 20 -39.34 -10.87 27.74
C CYS A 20 -38.95 -10.00 26.54
N ASN A 21 -39.97 -9.47 25.87
CA ASN A 21 -39.84 -8.42 24.87
C ASN A 21 -39.14 -7.22 25.49
N LYS A 22 -37.87 -7.05 25.18
CA LYS A 22 -37.18 -5.76 25.25
C LYS A 22 -36.70 -5.46 23.85
N GLU A 23 -37.21 -4.36 23.30
CA GLU A 23 -36.81 -3.79 22.02
C GLU A 23 -35.28 -3.77 21.93
N ARG A 24 -34.74 -4.47 20.92
CA ARG A 24 -33.37 -4.26 20.48
C ARG A 24 -33.33 -2.86 19.88
N THR A 25 -32.93 -1.88 20.66
CA THR A 25 -32.31 -0.69 20.09
C THR A 25 -30.98 -1.13 19.51
N ASP A 26 -30.87 -1.11 18.18
CA ASP A 26 -29.62 -1.26 17.48
C ASP A 26 -28.69 -0.13 17.96
N LEU A 27 -27.86 -0.43 18.95
CA LEU A 27 -26.70 0.39 19.25
C LEU A 27 -25.73 0.17 18.09
N GLU A 28 -25.80 1.08 17.11
CA GLU A 28 -24.75 1.26 16.13
C GLU A 28 -23.45 1.47 16.89
N LEU A 29 -22.58 0.46 16.87
CA LEU A 29 -21.19 0.63 17.27
C LEU A 29 -20.58 1.59 16.23
N PRO A 30 -19.94 2.69 16.64
CA PRO A 30 -19.22 3.55 15.72
C PRO A 30 -18.23 2.68 14.92
N ASN A 31 -18.25 2.80 13.60
CA ASN A 31 -17.22 2.22 12.74
C ASN A 31 -15.86 2.71 13.25
N GLU A 32 -15.05 1.80 13.80
CA GLU A 32 -13.63 2.05 13.95
C GLU A 32 -13.04 2.18 12.55
N TYR A 33 -12.39 3.32 12.29
CA TYR A 33 -11.74 3.73 11.03
C TYR A 33 -12.67 4.20 9.91
N GLU A 34 -13.47 5.22 10.16
CA GLU A 34 -13.63 6.27 9.15
C GLU A 34 -12.37 7.13 9.18
N ASP A 35 -11.54 7.03 8.13
CA ASP A 35 -10.57 8.07 7.79
C ASP A 35 -11.38 9.32 7.41
N ASP A 36 -11.86 10.03 8.43
CA ASP A 36 -12.22 11.43 8.33
C ASP A 36 -10.89 12.20 8.15
N GLU A 37 -10.31 12.11 6.95
CA GLU A 37 -9.69 13.28 6.35
C GLU A 37 -10.82 14.31 6.24
N GLN A 38 -11.13 14.99 7.36
CA GLN A 38 -11.68 16.32 7.29
C GLN A 38 -10.77 17.04 6.31
N SER A 39 -11.33 17.29 5.13
CA SER A 39 -10.81 18.22 4.17
C SER A 39 -10.65 19.53 4.93
N LEU A 40 -9.47 19.71 5.53
CA LEU A 40 -8.95 21.01 5.85
C LEU A 40 -9.03 21.70 4.50
N VAL A 41 -9.97 22.65 4.40
CA VAL A 41 -9.96 23.65 3.37
C VAL A 41 -8.68 24.42 3.62
N LEU A 42 -7.56 23.84 3.17
CA LEU A 42 -6.26 24.44 3.12
C LEU A 42 -6.49 25.70 2.34
N ASP A 43 -6.33 26.83 3.01
CA ASP A 43 -6.27 28.12 2.36
C ASP A 43 -5.26 27.96 1.23
N LYS A 44 -5.75 28.00 -0.02
CA LYS A 44 -4.95 27.81 -1.23
C LYS A 44 -4.01 29.00 -1.46
N SER A 45 -3.83 29.88 -0.47
CA SER A 45 -2.66 30.75 -0.33
C SER A 45 -1.40 29.89 -0.15
N VAL A 46 -1.05 29.22 -1.25
CA VAL A 46 0.19 28.55 -1.63
C VAL A 46 1.17 28.35 -0.47
N LEU A 47 1.32 27.08 -0.06
CA LEU A 47 2.47 26.62 0.71
C LEU A 47 3.72 26.74 -0.17
N GLU A 48 4.20 27.96 -0.37
CA GLU A 48 5.47 28.22 -1.03
C GLU A 48 6.57 27.48 -0.26
N PRO A 49 7.51 26.81 -0.95
CA PRO A 49 8.62 26.12 -0.31
C PRO A 49 9.32 27.04 0.70
N LYS A 50 9.41 26.60 1.96
CA LYS A 50 10.08 27.35 3.04
C LYS A 50 11.61 27.24 2.98
N TYR A 51 12.14 26.67 1.91
CA TYR A 51 13.56 26.46 1.67
C TYR A 51 13.90 26.86 0.24
N LYS A 52 15.19 27.12 -0.01
CA LYS A 52 15.66 27.39 -1.37
C LYS A 52 15.64 26.09 -2.17
N LEU A 53 14.72 26.00 -3.14
CA LEU A 53 14.70 24.91 -4.10
C LEU A 53 16.04 24.84 -4.84
N ARG A 54 16.50 23.62 -5.11
CA ARG A 54 17.63 23.40 -5.99
C ARG A 54 17.15 23.47 -7.43
N GLU A 55 17.90 24.20 -8.26
CA GLU A 55 17.61 24.28 -9.68
C GLU A 55 17.92 22.95 -10.35
N VAL A 56 17.02 22.53 -11.23
CA VAL A 56 17.26 21.41 -12.14
C VAL A 56 17.87 21.99 -13.41
N GLU A 57 19.08 21.54 -13.75
CA GLU A 57 19.77 21.93 -14.98
C GLU A 57 19.53 20.89 -16.09
N GLY A 58 19.64 21.31 -17.35
CA GLY A 58 19.59 20.42 -18.53
C GLY A 58 18.19 20.22 -19.08
N ASP A 59 17.99 19.12 -19.80
CA ASP A 59 16.72 18.80 -20.47
C ASP A 59 15.80 17.92 -19.60
N PRO A 60 14.47 17.95 -19.86
CA PRO A 60 13.52 16.98 -19.33
C PRO A 60 13.90 15.53 -19.68
N VAL A 61 13.64 14.61 -18.75
CA VAL A 61 13.95 13.17 -18.92
C VAL A 61 12.83 12.48 -19.69
N GLU A 62 13.20 11.59 -20.60
CA GLU A 62 12.26 10.98 -21.55
C GLU A 62 12.24 9.44 -21.43
N PHE A 63 11.06 8.86 -21.27
CA PHE A 63 10.85 7.41 -21.14
C PHE A 63 9.88 6.88 -22.18
N SER A 64 10.01 5.61 -22.57
CA SER A 64 9.05 4.94 -23.47
C SER A 64 7.69 4.72 -22.82
N GLU A 65 7.66 4.51 -21.50
CA GLU A 65 6.44 4.44 -20.72
C GLU A 65 6.64 5.13 -19.37
N THR A 66 5.63 5.87 -18.94
CA THR A 66 5.56 6.54 -17.66
C THR A 66 4.25 6.13 -16.99
N TRP A 67 4.38 5.56 -15.80
CA TRP A 67 3.28 4.93 -15.08
C TRP A 67 2.89 5.79 -13.88
N GLY A 68 1.60 5.98 -13.63
CA GLY A 68 1.14 6.78 -12.50
C GLY A 68 -0.02 6.11 -11.77
N TYR A 69 0.07 6.04 -10.44
CA TYR A 69 -1.02 5.51 -9.63
C TYR A 69 -2.06 6.59 -9.34
N VAL A 70 -3.33 6.24 -9.54
CA VAL A 70 -4.49 7.07 -9.19
C VAL A 70 -5.38 6.23 -8.29
N THR A 71 -5.68 6.73 -7.10
CA THR A 71 -6.55 6.03 -6.14
C THR A 71 -8.01 6.37 -6.40
N GLN A 72 -8.91 5.38 -6.30
CA GLN A 72 -10.35 5.61 -6.39
C GLN A 72 -10.81 6.65 -5.35
N GLY A 73 -11.66 7.58 -5.75
CA GLY A 73 -12.09 8.72 -4.92
C GLY A 73 -11.13 9.91 -4.94
N LYS A 74 -9.95 9.78 -5.56
CA LYS A 74 -8.97 10.86 -5.75
C LYS A 74 -8.70 11.12 -7.23
N GLU A 75 -9.64 10.80 -8.12
CA GLU A 75 -9.49 10.95 -9.57
C GLU A 75 -9.24 12.39 -10.01
N SER A 76 -9.69 13.38 -9.23
CA SER A 76 -9.48 14.80 -9.50
C SER A 76 -8.02 15.25 -9.35
N GLU A 77 -7.16 14.44 -8.73
CA GLU A 77 -5.72 14.72 -8.62
C GLU A 77 -4.98 14.39 -9.94
N TYR A 78 -5.59 13.58 -10.81
CA TYR A 78 -5.06 13.27 -12.13
C TYR A 78 -5.42 14.35 -13.15
N SER A 79 -4.41 14.88 -13.86
CA SER A 79 -4.61 15.72 -15.04
C SER A 79 -4.33 14.92 -16.31
N VAL A 80 -5.18 15.12 -17.33
CA VAL A 80 -4.93 14.56 -18.66
C VAL A 80 -3.65 15.13 -19.29
N ASP A 81 -3.20 16.32 -18.88
CA ASP A 81 -1.98 16.94 -19.40
C ASP A 81 -0.69 16.32 -18.85
N PHE A 82 -0.80 15.46 -17.83
CA PHE A 82 0.38 14.79 -17.30
C PHE A 82 0.99 13.85 -18.34
N PRO A 83 2.34 13.81 -18.47
CA PRO A 83 3.05 12.94 -19.39
C PRO A 83 3.04 11.49 -18.87
N ILE A 84 1.84 10.88 -18.81
CA ILE A 84 1.56 9.52 -18.32
C ILE A 84 1.02 8.66 -19.47
N SER A 85 1.76 7.60 -19.80
CA SER A 85 1.33 6.60 -20.78
C SER A 85 0.42 5.52 -20.19
N ASP A 86 0.56 5.24 -18.89
CA ASP A 86 -0.11 4.15 -18.19
C ASP A 86 -0.61 4.62 -16.82
N VAL A 87 -1.91 4.52 -16.58
CA VAL A 87 -2.52 4.79 -15.27
C VAL A 87 -2.81 3.48 -14.56
N CYS A 88 -2.26 3.31 -13.36
CA CYS A 88 -2.62 2.24 -12.44
C CYS A 88 -3.80 2.70 -11.58
N TYR A 89 -5.02 2.21 -11.86
CA TYR A 89 -6.21 2.58 -11.11
C TYR A 89 -6.35 1.71 -9.86
N PHE A 90 -6.04 2.31 -8.71
CA PHE A 90 -5.83 1.64 -7.43
C PHE A 90 -7.07 1.75 -6.53
N ALA A 91 -7.60 0.65 -5.97
CA ALA A 91 -7.32 -0.76 -6.27
C ALA A 91 -8.56 -1.61 -5.95
N VAL A 92 -8.58 -2.84 -6.48
CA VAL A 92 -9.49 -3.91 -6.08
C VAL A 92 -8.89 -4.66 -4.91
N ASP A 93 -9.63 -4.78 -3.81
CA ASP A 93 -9.24 -5.55 -2.63
C ASP A 93 -9.81 -6.97 -2.67
N ILE A 94 -9.20 -7.87 -1.89
CA ILE A 94 -9.76 -9.20 -1.60
C ILE A 94 -10.13 -9.24 -0.11
N ASN A 95 -11.40 -9.51 0.19
CA ASN A 95 -11.85 -9.65 1.57
C ASN A 95 -11.52 -11.05 2.15
N CYS A 96 -11.78 -11.25 3.45
CA CYS A 96 -11.49 -12.52 4.14
C CYS A 96 -12.32 -13.73 3.65
N TYR A 97 -13.34 -13.51 2.81
CA TYR A 97 -14.16 -14.56 2.19
C TYR A 97 -13.68 -14.92 0.77
N GLY A 98 -12.59 -14.32 0.29
CA GLY A 98 -12.08 -14.54 -1.07
C GLY A 98 -13.01 -13.93 -2.13
N GLU A 99 -13.52 -12.74 -1.86
CA GLU A 99 -14.35 -11.94 -2.78
C GLU A 99 -13.63 -10.65 -3.12
N LEU A 100 -13.73 -10.25 -4.39
CA LEU A 100 -13.25 -8.95 -4.84
C LEU A 100 -14.20 -7.85 -4.37
N ILE A 101 -13.67 -6.84 -3.67
CA ILE A 101 -14.40 -5.68 -3.18
C ILE A 101 -13.70 -4.39 -3.59
N ASN A 102 -14.33 -3.24 -3.30
CA ASN A 102 -13.79 -1.91 -3.59
C ASN A 102 -13.37 -1.73 -5.06
N ILE A 103 -14.11 -2.31 -6.02
CA ILE A 103 -13.72 -2.32 -7.43
C ILE A 103 -13.79 -0.88 -7.99
N PRO A 104 -12.66 -0.28 -8.44
CA PRO A 104 -12.65 1.03 -9.05
C PRO A 104 -13.59 1.12 -10.26
N VAL A 105 -14.33 2.22 -10.37
CA VAL A 105 -15.34 2.42 -11.42
C VAL A 105 -14.70 3.11 -12.62
N ARG A 106 -14.41 2.33 -13.69
CA ARG A 106 -13.64 2.79 -14.87
C ARG A 106 -14.11 4.14 -15.44
N SER A 107 -15.41 4.43 -15.44
CA SER A 107 -15.97 5.67 -16.01
C SER A 107 -15.69 6.94 -15.20
N LYS A 108 -15.25 6.83 -13.93
CA LYS A 108 -14.85 7.98 -13.12
C LYS A 108 -13.48 8.54 -13.51
N LEU A 109 -12.63 7.70 -14.12
CA LEU A 109 -11.28 8.09 -14.52
C LEU A 109 -11.24 8.53 -15.99
N VAL A 110 -11.05 9.82 -16.21
CA VAL A 110 -10.86 10.40 -17.55
C VAL A 110 -9.36 10.38 -17.88
N VAL A 111 -9.00 9.81 -19.01
CA VAL A 111 -7.61 9.75 -19.50
C VAL A 111 -7.55 10.19 -20.96
N ASN A 112 -6.36 10.62 -21.41
CA ASN A 112 -6.12 10.97 -22.80
C ASN A 112 -6.26 9.77 -23.73
N LYS A 113 -6.58 10.06 -25.00
CA LYS A 113 -6.60 9.03 -26.03
C LYS A 113 -5.18 8.45 -26.18
N GLY A 114 -5.04 7.14 -25.99
CA GLY A 114 -3.76 6.43 -26.07
C GLY A 114 -3.15 6.12 -24.71
N THR A 115 -3.58 6.79 -23.64
CA THR A 115 -3.22 6.42 -22.26
C THR A 115 -3.91 5.11 -21.88
N ARG A 116 -3.12 4.13 -21.45
CA ARG A 116 -3.60 2.81 -21.03
C ARG A 116 -4.00 2.85 -19.56
N VAL A 117 -5.06 2.14 -19.19
CA VAL A 117 -5.50 2.01 -17.79
C VAL A 117 -5.39 0.57 -17.32
N HIS A 118 -4.69 0.36 -16.22
CA HIS A 118 -4.47 -0.95 -15.60
C HIS A 118 -5.20 -1.02 -14.27
N LEU A 119 -6.02 -2.05 -14.08
CA LEU A 119 -6.71 -2.28 -12.81
C LEU A 119 -5.76 -2.95 -11.82
N VAL A 120 -5.54 -2.36 -10.66
CA VAL A 120 -4.63 -2.91 -9.64
C VAL A 120 -5.40 -3.83 -8.70
N PHE A 121 -4.84 -5.00 -8.40
CA PHE A 121 -5.38 -5.98 -7.45
C PHE A 121 -4.42 -6.14 -6.28
N VAL A 122 -4.91 -5.92 -5.07
CA VAL A 122 -4.14 -6.05 -3.84
C VAL A 122 -4.65 -7.20 -2.98
N CYS A 123 -3.77 -7.76 -2.15
CA CYS A 123 -4.13 -8.75 -1.14
C CYS A 123 -3.31 -8.50 0.12
N ASP A 124 -3.85 -7.69 1.03
CA ASP A 124 -3.12 -7.19 2.20
C ASP A 124 -3.21 -8.15 3.41
N SER A 125 -2.91 -9.42 3.19
CA SER A 125 -2.80 -10.41 4.26
C SER A 125 -2.02 -11.63 3.83
N LYS A 126 -1.04 -12.05 4.66
CA LYS A 126 -0.27 -13.28 4.43
C LYS A 126 -1.14 -14.52 4.35
N SER A 127 -2.08 -14.65 5.30
CA SER A 127 -2.98 -15.80 5.37
C SER A 127 -3.95 -15.81 4.19
N LEU A 128 -4.52 -14.66 3.85
CA LEU A 128 -5.44 -14.57 2.72
C LEU A 128 -4.71 -14.85 1.41
N THR A 129 -3.53 -14.26 1.21
CA THR A 129 -2.68 -14.50 0.04
C THR A 129 -2.43 -15.99 -0.14
N HIS A 130 -2.07 -16.72 0.93
CA HIS A 130 -1.88 -18.18 0.89
C HIS A 130 -3.11 -18.90 0.32
N PHE A 131 -4.32 -18.61 0.80
CA PHE A 131 -5.55 -19.25 0.32
C PHE A 131 -5.91 -18.83 -1.11
N VAL A 132 -5.65 -17.58 -1.48
CA VAL A 132 -5.95 -17.03 -2.81
C VAL A 132 -5.05 -17.63 -3.89
N ILE A 133 -3.76 -17.78 -3.64
CA ILE A 133 -2.80 -18.22 -4.67
C ILE A 133 -2.59 -19.73 -4.70
N ASN A 134 -2.98 -20.45 -3.66
CA ASN A 134 -2.84 -21.91 -3.62
C ASN A 134 -3.97 -22.59 -4.43
N PRO A 135 -3.64 -23.44 -5.43
CA PRO A 135 -4.64 -24.09 -6.28
C PRO A 135 -5.56 -25.07 -5.55
N ASP A 136 -5.20 -25.54 -4.35
CA ASP A 136 -5.94 -26.57 -3.63
C ASP A 136 -7.26 -26.06 -3.01
N TYR A 137 -7.39 -24.75 -2.77
CA TYR A 137 -8.53 -24.18 -2.04
C TYR A 137 -9.71 -23.72 -2.92
N GLY A 138 -9.64 -23.91 -4.24
CA GLY A 138 -10.69 -23.49 -5.20
C GLY A 138 -10.83 -21.96 -5.38
N ILE A 139 -10.53 -21.16 -4.36
CA ILE A 139 -10.55 -19.68 -4.36
C ILE A 139 -9.69 -19.13 -5.49
N ARG A 140 -8.49 -19.69 -5.72
CA ARG A 140 -7.62 -19.30 -6.85
C ARG A 140 -8.37 -19.25 -8.18
N LYS A 141 -9.13 -20.30 -8.50
CA LYS A 141 -9.85 -20.40 -9.77
C LYS A 141 -10.94 -19.32 -9.88
N LYS A 142 -11.64 -19.05 -8.77
CA LYS A 142 -12.63 -17.97 -8.68
C LYS A 142 -11.96 -16.61 -8.95
N ILE A 143 -10.94 -16.27 -8.16
CA ILE A 143 -10.22 -14.98 -8.26
C ILE A 143 -9.63 -14.78 -9.65
N LEU A 144 -8.96 -15.79 -10.23
CA LEU A 144 -8.43 -15.68 -11.60
C LEU A 144 -9.51 -15.38 -12.65
N ASN A 145 -10.69 -15.98 -12.53
CA ASN A 145 -11.78 -15.74 -13.46
C ASN A 145 -12.41 -14.35 -13.27
N GLU A 146 -12.52 -13.88 -12.02
CA GLU A 146 -13.03 -12.55 -11.71
C GLU A 146 -12.06 -11.44 -12.15
N ILE A 147 -10.75 -11.61 -11.94
CA ILE A 147 -9.72 -10.70 -12.48
C ILE A 147 -9.86 -10.59 -14.01
N VAL A 148 -9.99 -11.71 -14.71
CA VAL A 148 -10.13 -11.74 -16.18
C VAL A 148 -11.43 -11.10 -16.64
N LEU A 149 -12.51 -11.26 -15.87
CA LEU A 149 -13.79 -10.61 -16.15
C LEU A 149 -13.68 -9.09 -16.05
N LEU A 150 -13.10 -8.59 -14.95
CA LEU A 150 -12.89 -7.16 -14.73
C LEU A 150 -11.91 -6.54 -15.73
N ALA A 151 -10.86 -7.27 -16.10
CA ALA A 151 -9.85 -6.82 -17.06
C ALA A 151 -10.42 -6.47 -18.46
N LYS A 152 -11.68 -6.84 -18.78
CA LYS A 152 -12.31 -6.50 -20.05
C LYS A 152 -12.41 -4.99 -20.28
N ASP A 153 -12.69 -4.24 -19.21
CA ASP A 153 -12.91 -2.79 -19.24
C ASP A 153 -11.61 -1.97 -19.12
N TYR A 154 -10.46 -2.65 -19.03
CA TYR A 154 -9.14 -2.08 -18.80
C TYR A 154 -8.15 -2.53 -19.87
N ASP A 155 -7.05 -1.82 -20.07
CA ASP A 155 -5.99 -2.21 -21.01
C ASP A 155 -5.09 -3.32 -20.44
N GLY A 156 -5.07 -3.43 -19.12
CA GLY A 156 -4.32 -4.44 -18.40
C GLY A 156 -4.73 -4.55 -16.94
N VAL A 157 -3.99 -5.38 -16.22
CA VAL A 157 -4.11 -5.53 -14.77
C VAL A 157 -2.73 -5.55 -14.14
N GLN A 158 -2.65 -5.11 -12.89
CA GLN A 158 -1.47 -5.19 -12.06
C GLN A 158 -1.75 -6.07 -10.84
N ILE A 159 -0.87 -7.03 -10.58
CA ILE A 159 -0.90 -7.81 -9.34
C ILE A 159 0.05 -7.18 -8.34
N ASP A 160 -0.52 -6.70 -7.25
CA ASP A 160 0.18 -6.01 -6.18
C ASP A 160 -0.03 -6.73 -4.84
N TYR A 161 0.48 -7.96 -4.78
CA TYR A 161 0.37 -8.82 -3.60
C TYR A 161 1.69 -8.74 -2.83
N GLU A 162 1.77 -7.83 -1.85
CA GLU A 162 3.02 -7.51 -1.12
C GLU A 162 3.33 -8.43 0.07
N LEU A 163 2.34 -9.21 0.53
CA LEU A 163 2.45 -10.07 1.70
C LEU A 163 2.46 -11.57 1.34
N VAL A 164 3.12 -11.97 0.25
CA VAL A 164 3.26 -13.38 -0.12
C VAL A 164 4.19 -14.09 0.86
N PRO A 165 3.75 -15.17 1.55
CA PRO A 165 4.65 -15.98 2.37
C PRO A 165 5.73 -16.64 1.51
N VAL A 166 6.99 -16.66 1.97
CA VAL A 166 8.11 -17.28 1.22
C VAL A 166 7.81 -18.73 0.82
N ARG A 167 7.17 -19.50 1.71
CA ARG A 167 6.77 -20.89 1.43
C ARG A 167 5.81 -21.03 0.23
N ASP A 168 5.09 -19.96 -0.09
CA ASP A 168 4.10 -19.89 -1.16
C ASP A 168 4.67 -19.32 -2.47
N ARG A 169 5.99 -19.07 -2.56
CA ARG A 169 6.68 -18.62 -3.78
C ARG A 169 6.20 -19.37 -5.03
N ARG A 170 6.20 -20.72 -5.01
CA ARG A 170 5.78 -21.53 -6.17
C ARG A 170 4.31 -21.33 -6.53
N ASN A 171 3.45 -21.15 -5.52
CA ASN A 171 2.04 -20.88 -5.71
C ASN A 171 1.85 -19.49 -6.34
N PHE A 172 2.61 -18.48 -5.90
CA PHE A 172 2.57 -17.14 -6.49
C PHE A 172 3.04 -17.12 -7.94
N ILE A 173 4.19 -17.75 -8.24
CA ILE A 173 4.70 -17.84 -9.62
C ILE A 173 3.71 -18.55 -10.54
N SER A 174 3.14 -19.68 -10.10
CA SER A 174 2.13 -20.38 -10.90
C SER A 174 0.83 -19.58 -11.03
N PHE A 175 0.44 -18.81 -10.02
CA PHE A 175 -0.72 -17.92 -10.08
C PHE A 175 -0.55 -16.86 -11.17
N ILE A 176 0.63 -16.21 -11.22
CA ILE A 176 0.96 -15.23 -12.27
C ILE A 176 0.96 -15.92 -13.64
N ALA A 177 1.53 -17.12 -13.76
CA ALA A 177 1.54 -17.89 -15.01
C ALA A 177 0.12 -18.24 -15.51
N ASP A 178 -0.76 -18.72 -14.62
CA ASP A 178 -2.16 -19.02 -14.95
C ASP A 178 -2.91 -17.76 -15.36
N LEU A 179 -2.69 -16.65 -14.65
CA LEU A 179 -3.31 -15.37 -14.97
C LEU A 179 -2.86 -14.89 -16.35
N ARG A 180 -1.56 -14.94 -16.65
CA ARG A 180 -1.02 -14.58 -17.96
C ARG A 180 -1.65 -15.41 -19.08
N TYR A 181 -1.81 -16.71 -18.88
CA TYR A 181 -2.45 -17.59 -19.84
C TYR A 181 -3.92 -17.22 -20.09
N LYS A 182 -4.64 -16.79 -19.05
CA LYS A 182 -6.06 -16.42 -19.13
C LYS A 182 -6.29 -15.00 -19.68
N LEU A 183 -5.35 -14.08 -19.51
CA LEU A 183 -5.45 -12.71 -20.00
C LEU A 183 -5.25 -12.68 -21.53
N ASN A 184 -6.33 -12.47 -22.28
CA ASN A 184 -6.35 -12.47 -23.74
C ASN A 184 -5.81 -11.15 -24.33
N GLY A 185 -4.49 -11.00 -24.45
CA GLY A 185 -3.84 -9.83 -25.05
C GLY A 185 -3.82 -8.57 -24.19
N LYS A 186 -4.38 -8.62 -22.97
CA LYS A 186 -4.29 -7.56 -21.96
C LYS A 186 -2.89 -7.53 -21.34
N THR A 187 -2.42 -6.35 -20.95
CA THR A 187 -1.13 -6.21 -20.24
C THR A 187 -1.23 -6.81 -18.85
N LEU A 188 -0.21 -7.55 -18.42
CA LEU A 188 -0.05 -8.02 -17.05
C LEU A 188 1.23 -7.41 -16.46
N SER A 189 1.09 -6.59 -15.43
CA SER A 189 2.19 -6.13 -14.61
C SER A 189 2.16 -6.76 -13.22
N VAL A 190 3.33 -6.87 -12.58
CA VAL A 190 3.45 -7.41 -11.22
C VAL A 190 4.35 -6.48 -10.41
N CYS A 191 3.86 -6.02 -9.26
CA CYS A 191 4.66 -5.28 -8.29
C CYS A 191 5.60 -6.23 -7.55
N VAL A 192 6.83 -5.78 -7.36
CA VAL A 192 7.83 -6.50 -6.57
C VAL A 192 8.51 -5.52 -5.61
N PRO A 193 8.77 -5.93 -4.36
CA PRO A 193 9.48 -5.10 -3.40
C PRO A 193 10.92 -4.87 -3.86
N ALA A 194 11.51 -3.74 -3.46
CA ALA A 194 12.91 -3.44 -3.75
C ALA A 194 13.86 -4.56 -3.29
N ARG A 195 14.83 -4.89 -4.15
CA ARG A 195 15.92 -5.83 -3.90
C ARG A 195 17.20 -5.26 -4.46
N PHE A 196 18.31 -5.44 -3.75
CA PHE A 196 19.65 -5.07 -4.21
C PHE A 196 20.59 -6.27 -4.35
N LYS A 197 20.07 -7.48 -4.14
CA LYS A 197 20.78 -8.75 -4.29
C LYS A 197 19.80 -9.91 -4.37
N LEU A 198 20.27 -11.04 -4.89
CA LEU A 198 19.54 -12.31 -4.82
C LEU A 198 19.38 -12.74 -3.35
N LEU A 199 18.17 -13.18 -2.99
CA LEU A 199 17.88 -13.78 -1.70
C LEU A 199 17.60 -15.28 -1.89
N SER A 200 18.14 -16.12 -1.00
CA SER A 200 17.86 -17.56 -1.03
C SER A 200 16.38 -17.87 -0.77
N GLU A 201 15.76 -17.09 0.10
CA GLU A 201 14.38 -17.23 0.57
C GLU A 201 13.55 -15.99 0.14
N ASP A 202 13.42 -15.78 -1.17
CA ASP A 202 12.56 -14.71 -1.72
C ASP A 202 11.22 -15.25 -2.19
N ALA A 203 10.13 -14.59 -1.78
CA ALA A 203 8.81 -14.79 -2.37
C ALA A 203 8.70 -14.13 -3.76
N TYR A 204 9.58 -13.16 -4.07
CA TYR A 204 9.53 -12.32 -5.27
C TYR A 204 10.80 -12.44 -6.14
N PRO A 205 11.15 -13.64 -6.64
CA PRO A 205 12.28 -13.78 -7.56
C PRO A 205 12.01 -13.03 -8.89
N TYR A 206 12.70 -11.90 -9.09
CA TYR A 206 12.51 -11.00 -10.26
C TYR A 206 12.59 -11.76 -11.59
N GLU A 207 13.62 -12.61 -11.74
CA GLU A 207 13.85 -13.35 -12.98
C GLU A 207 12.70 -14.31 -13.29
N GLU A 208 12.17 -15.05 -12.31
CA GLU A 208 11.05 -15.97 -12.50
C GLU A 208 9.74 -15.24 -12.78
N ILE A 209 9.44 -14.16 -12.03
CA ILE A 209 8.25 -13.34 -12.25
C ILE A 209 8.25 -12.76 -13.67
N SER A 210 9.42 -12.25 -14.12
CA SER A 210 9.55 -11.62 -15.43
C SER A 210 9.25 -12.56 -16.61
N LYS A 211 9.25 -13.89 -16.41
CA LYS A 211 8.90 -14.88 -17.44
C LYS A 211 7.39 -14.91 -17.71
N TYR A 212 6.58 -14.50 -16.73
CA TYR A 212 5.13 -14.66 -16.76
C TYR A 212 4.34 -13.34 -16.77
N CYS A 213 4.99 -12.18 -16.85
CA CYS A 213 4.32 -10.88 -17.00
C CYS A 213 4.93 -10.04 -18.13
N ASP A 214 4.24 -8.98 -18.55
CA ASP A 214 4.74 -8.02 -19.53
C ASP A 214 5.61 -6.95 -18.89
N ARG A 215 5.31 -6.60 -17.64
CA ARG A 215 6.03 -5.59 -16.87
C ARG A 215 6.29 -6.07 -15.45
N VAL A 216 7.48 -5.75 -14.93
CA VAL A 216 7.82 -5.90 -13.52
C VAL A 216 7.98 -4.50 -12.96
N PHE A 217 7.12 -4.14 -12.01
CA PHE A 217 7.15 -2.86 -11.34
C PHE A 217 7.96 -3.00 -10.05
N VAL A 218 9.18 -2.49 -10.05
CA VAL A 218 10.04 -2.51 -8.86
C VAL A 218 9.68 -1.31 -7.99
N MET A 219 9.15 -1.57 -6.80
CA MET A 219 8.83 -0.55 -5.80
C MET A 219 10.11 -0.05 -5.14
N ALA A 220 10.89 0.76 -5.86
CA ALA A 220 12.15 1.34 -5.40
C ALA A 220 11.90 2.58 -4.51
N TYR A 221 11.10 2.38 -3.48
CA TYR A 221 10.77 3.33 -2.41
C TYR A 221 10.48 2.58 -1.10
N ASP A 222 10.17 3.33 -0.04
CA ASP A 222 10.10 2.84 1.35
C ASP A 222 11.43 2.20 1.82
N GLU A 223 12.57 2.81 1.46
CA GLU A 223 13.86 2.54 2.14
C GLU A 223 13.71 2.73 3.66
N HIS A 224 12.96 3.77 4.03
CA HIS A 224 12.52 4.08 5.38
C HIS A 224 10.98 4.18 5.44
N TRP A 225 10.33 3.24 6.13
CA TRP A 225 8.88 3.17 6.30
C TRP A 225 8.43 3.70 7.68
N SER A 226 7.11 3.69 7.94
CA SER A 226 6.47 4.31 9.11
C SER A 226 7.07 3.92 10.48
N SER A 227 7.46 2.67 10.68
CA SER A 227 8.05 2.18 11.93
C SER A 227 9.58 2.01 11.89
N SER A 228 10.23 2.49 10.82
CA SER A 228 11.69 2.55 10.73
C SER A 228 12.27 3.77 11.44
N LYS A 229 13.60 3.85 11.48
CA LYS A 229 14.30 5.09 11.86
C LYS A 229 14.08 6.18 10.80
N PRO A 230 14.11 7.47 11.14
CA PRO A 230 13.98 8.55 10.15
C PRO A 230 15.02 8.43 9.03
N GLY A 231 14.60 8.63 7.79
CA GLY A 231 15.48 8.62 6.62
C GLY A 231 14.74 8.89 5.30
N ALA A 232 15.50 8.96 4.21
CA ALA A 232 14.95 9.21 2.88
C ALA A 232 14.00 8.08 2.45
N ILE A 233 12.94 8.42 1.72
CA ILE A 233 12.00 7.41 1.20
C ILE A 233 12.67 6.58 0.09
N ALA A 234 13.50 7.24 -0.72
CA ALA A 234 14.22 6.66 -1.84
C ALA A 234 15.57 7.40 -2.03
N SER A 235 16.59 7.08 -1.22
CA SER A 235 17.90 7.72 -1.40
C SER A 235 18.56 7.28 -2.72
N VAL A 236 19.28 8.19 -3.37
CA VAL A 236 19.93 7.92 -4.67
C VAL A 236 20.86 6.70 -4.61
N ASP A 237 21.65 6.57 -3.55
CA ASP A 237 22.59 5.45 -3.40
C ASP A 237 21.89 4.11 -3.15
N TRP A 238 20.78 4.12 -2.42
CA TRP A 238 19.96 2.92 -2.24
C TRP A 238 19.25 2.54 -3.54
N CYS A 239 18.60 3.49 -4.20
CA CYS A 239 17.98 3.29 -5.51
C CYS A 239 18.98 2.80 -6.55
N ARG A 240 20.24 3.25 -6.54
CA ARG A 240 21.30 2.75 -7.42
C ARG A 240 21.57 1.26 -7.20
N LYS A 241 21.59 0.80 -5.94
CA LYS A 241 21.77 -0.63 -5.62
C LYS A 241 20.58 -1.46 -6.08
N VAL A 242 19.36 -0.93 -5.91
CA VAL A 242 18.13 -1.58 -6.39
C VAL A 242 18.13 -1.67 -7.91
N LEU A 243 18.47 -0.57 -8.60
CA LEU A 243 18.62 -0.49 -10.04
C LEU A 243 19.60 -1.55 -10.57
N ASN A 244 20.81 -1.61 -10.01
CA ASN A 244 21.85 -2.55 -10.45
C ASN A 244 21.35 -4.00 -10.42
N TYR A 245 20.66 -4.38 -9.34
CA TYR A 245 20.07 -5.72 -9.27
C TYR A 245 18.90 -5.92 -10.24
N ALA A 246 18.05 -4.91 -10.41
CA ALA A 246 16.88 -4.98 -11.28
C ALA A 246 17.27 -5.14 -12.77
N VAL A 247 18.26 -4.40 -13.25
CA VAL A 247 18.72 -4.48 -14.66
C VAL A 247 19.42 -5.80 -14.99
N GLU A 248 20.05 -6.43 -13.99
CA GLU A 248 20.68 -7.74 -14.15
C GLU A 248 19.66 -8.89 -14.21
N THR A 249 18.48 -8.71 -13.61
CA THR A 249 17.51 -9.80 -13.38
C THR A 249 16.21 -9.67 -14.17
N VAL A 250 15.83 -8.46 -14.58
CA VAL A 250 14.62 -8.18 -15.36
C VAL A 250 15.04 -7.65 -16.74
N PRO A 251 14.53 -8.23 -17.85
CA PRO A 251 14.79 -7.67 -19.17
C PRO A 251 14.36 -6.21 -19.25
N SER A 252 15.23 -5.30 -19.70
CA SER A 252 14.96 -3.83 -19.73
C SER A 252 13.60 -3.45 -20.34
N ARG A 253 13.16 -4.14 -21.41
CA ARG A 253 11.84 -3.90 -22.02
C ARG A 253 10.64 -4.12 -21.07
N LYS A 254 10.81 -4.90 -20.01
CA LYS A 254 9.79 -5.24 -19.00
C LYS A 254 9.97 -4.47 -17.69
N LEU A 255 11.15 -3.92 -17.42
CA LEU A 255 11.46 -3.28 -16.15
C LEU A 255 10.81 -1.90 -16.06
N ILE A 256 10.11 -1.64 -14.95
CA ILE A 256 9.64 -0.32 -14.52
C ILE A 256 10.27 -0.03 -13.16
N MET A 257 10.96 1.10 -13.05
CA MET A 257 11.49 1.59 -11.77
C MET A 257 10.49 2.54 -11.11
N GLY A 258 9.92 2.14 -9.97
CA GLY A 258 8.97 2.91 -9.18
C GLY A 258 9.65 3.97 -8.32
N MET A 259 8.99 5.11 -8.13
CA MET A 259 9.45 6.23 -7.31
C MET A 259 8.32 6.77 -6.42
N PRO A 260 8.64 7.33 -5.24
CA PRO A 260 7.65 7.91 -4.34
C PRO A 260 7.45 9.39 -4.66
N PHE A 261 6.20 9.82 -4.72
CA PHE A 261 5.81 11.23 -4.72
C PHE A 261 5.57 11.78 -3.31
N TYR A 262 5.57 10.92 -2.29
CA TYR A 262 5.30 11.30 -0.90
C TYR A 262 6.56 11.44 -0.05
N GLY A 263 6.40 12.10 1.09
CA GLY A 263 7.34 12.09 2.20
C GLY A 263 6.77 11.43 3.45
N ARG A 264 7.60 11.30 4.48
CA ARG A 264 7.18 10.84 5.80
C ARG A 264 7.84 11.68 6.88
N THR A 265 7.19 11.72 8.04
CA THR A 265 7.71 12.30 9.26
C THR A 265 7.79 11.25 10.36
N TRP A 266 8.80 11.35 11.21
CA TRP A 266 9.00 10.49 12.36
C TRP A 266 9.14 11.33 13.61
N SER A 267 8.39 10.95 14.64
CA SER A 267 8.53 11.48 15.98
C SER A 267 9.64 10.73 16.71
N ASP A 268 10.46 11.44 17.48
CA ASP A 268 11.41 10.82 18.43
C ASP A 268 10.71 10.15 19.61
N THR A 269 9.44 10.48 19.84
CA THR A 269 8.65 10.06 21.00
C THR A 269 7.29 9.52 20.57
N GLN A 270 6.95 8.29 21.00
CA GLN A 270 5.62 7.73 20.80
C GLN A 270 4.73 8.05 22.02
N THR A 271 3.79 8.98 21.84
CA THR A 271 2.88 9.45 22.90
C THR A 271 1.55 8.71 22.93
N SER A 272 1.23 7.93 21.90
CA SER A 272 0.01 7.13 21.78
C SER A 272 0.29 5.63 21.79
N GLY A 273 -0.51 4.85 22.52
CA GLY A 273 -0.39 3.40 22.56
C GLY A 273 -1.11 2.75 23.74
N ALA A 274 -1.17 1.42 23.74
CA ALA A 274 -1.60 0.64 24.89
C ALA A 274 -0.45 0.53 25.89
N TRP A 275 -0.73 0.83 27.16
CA TRP A 275 0.28 0.84 28.21
C TRP A 275 -0.11 -0.11 29.33
N TYR A 276 0.88 -0.83 29.87
CA TYR A 276 0.71 -1.48 31.17
C TYR A 276 0.42 -0.43 32.24
N PHE A 277 -0.26 -0.82 33.31
CA PHE A 277 -0.52 0.08 34.44
C PHE A 277 0.78 0.71 35.00
N SER A 278 1.86 -0.07 35.10
CA SER A 278 3.19 0.45 35.48
C SER A 278 3.77 1.43 34.44
N GLY A 279 3.49 1.21 33.15
CA GLY A 279 3.88 2.11 32.07
C GLY A 279 3.17 3.47 32.15
N ILE A 280 1.86 3.46 32.43
CA ILE A 280 1.09 4.70 32.65
C ILE A 280 1.66 5.49 33.84
N ASN A 281 1.92 4.82 34.97
CA ASN A 281 2.54 5.47 36.13
C ASN A 281 3.93 6.04 35.83
N ARG A 282 4.74 5.32 35.03
CA ARG A 282 6.04 5.82 34.56
C ARG A 282 5.87 7.09 33.71
N ILE A 283 4.96 7.08 32.72
CA ILE A 283 4.70 8.24 31.84
C ILE A 283 4.25 9.45 32.66
N MET A 284 3.33 9.27 33.60
CA MET A 284 2.88 10.33 34.50
C MET A 284 4.04 10.90 35.32
N THR A 285 4.94 10.04 35.81
CA THR A 285 6.13 10.46 36.58
C THR A 285 7.14 11.22 35.70
N GLU A 286 7.47 10.69 34.53
CA GLU A 286 8.43 11.28 33.59
C GLU A 286 7.96 12.65 33.08
N ASN A 287 6.66 12.82 32.88
CA ASN A 287 6.05 14.07 32.39
C ASN A 287 5.47 14.95 33.51
N GLN A 288 5.78 14.65 34.78
CA GLN A 288 5.42 15.48 35.94
C GLN A 288 3.91 15.78 36.03
N VAL A 289 3.08 14.78 35.77
CA VAL A 289 1.62 14.90 35.89
C VAL A 289 1.24 15.13 37.35
N GLU A 290 0.60 16.27 37.63
CA GLU A 290 0.27 16.68 39.00
C GLU A 290 -1.00 16.02 39.55
N SER A 291 -1.96 15.71 38.68
CA SER A 291 -3.26 15.15 39.08
C SER A 291 -3.83 14.17 38.06
N VAL A 292 -4.60 13.21 38.57
CA VAL A 292 -5.45 12.30 37.80
C VAL A 292 -6.90 12.63 38.12
N GLU A 293 -7.72 12.79 37.10
CA GLU A 293 -9.16 13.02 37.22
C GLU A 293 -9.92 11.73 36.91
N TYR A 294 -11.10 11.56 37.50
CA TYR A 294 -12.01 10.47 37.13
C TYR A 294 -13.07 11.02 36.18
N VAL A 295 -13.07 10.54 34.93
CA VAL A 295 -14.07 10.84 33.91
C VAL A 295 -14.88 9.57 33.70
N ASP A 296 -16.18 9.62 34.01
CA ASP A 296 -17.08 8.44 33.95
C ASP A 296 -16.54 7.22 34.71
N GLU A 297 -16.10 7.43 35.96
CA GLU A 297 -15.49 6.40 36.81
C GLU A 297 -14.17 5.79 36.29
N ILE A 298 -13.56 6.38 35.24
CA ILE A 298 -12.28 5.96 34.67
C ILE A 298 -11.19 7.01 34.93
N PRO A 299 -9.99 6.63 35.42
CA PRO A 299 -8.89 7.57 35.62
C PRO A 299 -8.35 8.12 34.29
N SER A 300 -8.16 9.43 34.24
CA SER A 300 -7.72 10.20 33.09
C SER A 300 -6.67 11.23 33.51
N PHE A 301 -5.68 11.46 32.66
CA PHE A 301 -4.68 12.50 32.84
C PHE A 301 -4.29 13.08 31.48
N SER A 302 -3.73 14.28 31.48
CA SER A 302 -3.14 14.91 30.30
C SER A 302 -1.79 15.52 30.68
N TYR A 303 -0.89 15.58 29.71
CA TYR A 303 0.37 16.29 29.84
C TYR A 303 0.74 16.91 28.49
N THR A 304 1.54 17.97 28.54
CA THR A 304 2.14 18.56 27.34
C THR A 304 3.63 18.23 27.35
N THR A 305 4.16 17.82 26.20
CA THR A 305 5.58 17.53 26.05
C THR A 305 6.08 18.08 24.72
N GLU A 306 7.36 18.43 24.66
CA GLU A 306 8.02 18.79 23.41
C GLU A 306 8.41 17.52 22.67
N VAL A 307 8.14 17.48 21.36
CA VAL A 307 8.44 16.33 20.49
C VAL A 307 9.27 16.82 19.33
N SER A 308 10.36 16.11 19.03
CA SER A 308 11.14 16.39 17.82
C SER A 308 10.60 15.55 16.67
N VAL A 309 10.23 16.22 15.57
CA VAL A 309 9.75 15.55 14.36
C VAL A 309 10.78 15.74 13.24
N THR A 310 11.21 14.64 12.65
CA THR A 310 12.11 14.64 11.48
C THR A 310 11.33 14.26 10.22
N GLY A 311 11.37 15.09 9.18
CA GLY A 311 10.70 14.85 7.90
C GLY A 311 11.68 14.59 6.75
N TYR A 312 11.32 13.65 5.88
CA TYR A 312 11.97 13.41 4.60
C TYR A 312 10.92 13.36 3.49
N PHE A 313 11.20 13.98 2.36
CA PHE A 313 10.31 14.03 1.20
C PHE A 313 11.13 14.17 -0.08
N ASN A 314 10.46 14.00 -1.21
CA ASN A 314 11.04 14.20 -2.53
C ASN A 314 10.46 15.47 -3.17
N ASP A 315 11.34 16.34 -3.64
CA ASP A 315 11.01 17.50 -4.50
C ASP A 315 11.32 17.18 -5.98
N THR A 316 11.02 18.14 -6.87
CA THR A 316 11.34 18.04 -8.30
C THR A 316 12.81 17.69 -8.55
N TYR A 317 13.75 18.33 -7.83
CA TYR A 317 15.18 18.09 -8.02
C TYR A 317 15.57 16.65 -7.71
N SER A 318 15.12 16.10 -6.60
CA SER A 318 15.43 14.74 -6.19
C SER A 318 14.83 13.70 -7.14
N LEU A 319 13.59 13.89 -7.59
CA LEU A 319 12.92 12.99 -8.53
C LEU A 319 13.58 12.99 -9.91
N VAL A 320 13.93 14.17 -10.44
CA VAL A 320 14.63 14.26 -11.73
C VAL A 320 15.98 13.55 -11.69
N ASN A 321 16.71 13.63 -10.57
CA ASN A 321 17.98 12.91 -10.42
C ASN A 321 17.79 11.39 -10.40
N LEU A 322 16.72 10.88 -9.78
CA LEU A 322 16.38 9.45 -9.85
C LEU A 322 16.00 9.05 -11.29
N CYS A 323 15.16 9.84 -11.96
CA CYS A 323 14.82 9.63 -13.36
C CYS A 323 16.06 9.57 -14.26
N ARG A 324 16.99 10.52 -14.12
CA ARG A 324 18.24 10.55 -14.89
C ARG A 324 19.08 9.32 -14.64
N MET A 325 19.26 8.94 -13.37
CA MET A 325 20.00 7.73 -13.01
C MET A 325 19.39 6.46 -13.65
N TYR A 326 18.06 6.35 -13.71
CA TYR A 326 17.40 5.24 -14.38
C TYR A 326 17.55 5.30 -15.90
N CYS A 327 17.38 6.48 -16.49
CA CYS A 327 17.57 6.71 -17.92
C CYS A 327 19.00 6.37 -18.39
N ASP A 328 20.02 6.81 -17.62
CA ASP A 328 21.44 6.56 -17.90
C ASP A 328 21.79 5.06 -17.82
N ALA A 329 20.98 4.26 -17.12
CA ALA A 329 21.10 2.81 -17.04
C ALA A 329 20.22 2.08 -18.07
N ASP A 330 19.80 2.77 -19.14
CA ASP A 330 18.94 2.25 -20.21
C ASP A 330 17.57 1.72 -19.74
N VAL A 331 17.09 2.13 -18.55
CA VAL A 331 15.72 1.87 -18.12
C VAL A 331 14.77 2.72 -18.95
N GLN A 332 13.90 2.06 -19.70
CA GLN A 332 12.98 2.74 -20.62
C GLN A 332 11.64 3.11 -19.98
N LYS A 333 11.39 2.75 -18.72
CA LYS A 333 10.09 2.91 -18.05
C LYS A 333 10.24 3.26 -16.57
N VAL A 334 9.43 4.20 -16.12
CA VAL A 334 9.35 4.60 -14.72
C VAL A 334 7.90 4.64 -14.25
N GLY A 335 7.69 4.56 -12.94
CA GLY A 335 6.38 4.70 -12.35
C GLY A 335 6.36 5.47 -11.05
N PHE A 336 5.22 6.04 -10.69
CA PHE A 336 5.11 6.99 -9.58
C PHE A 336 3.96 6.66 -8.63
N TRP A 337 4.30 6.47 -7.35
CA TRP A 337 3.34 6.32 -6.25
C TRP A 337 3.30 7.57 -5.37
N ARG A 338 2.22 8.35 -5.36
CA ARG A 338 1.11 8.33 -6.33
C ARG A 338 0.77 9.75 -6.74
N ILE A 339 0.12 9.89 -7.89
CA ILE A 339 -0.26 11.20 -8.44
C ILE A 339 -1.05 12.00 -7.41
N GLY A 340 -0.73 13.28 -7.28
CA GLY A 340 -1.32 14.21 -6.32
C GLY A 340 -0.46 14.48 -5.09
N HIS A 341 0.66 13.77 -4.90
CA HIS A 341 1.56 13.95 -3.75
C HIS A 341 2.85 14.71 -4.11
N GLU A 342 3.15 14.81 -5.39
CA GLU A 342 4.38 15.40 -5.91
C GLU A 342 4.44 16.93 -5.79
N ASP A 343 5.65 17.47 -5.89
CA ASP A 343 5.87 18.83 -6.34
C ASP A 343 5.41 18.95 -7.81
N SER A 344 4.43 19.82 -8.08
CA SER A 344 3.79 19.93 -9.39
C SER A 344 4.75 20.34 -10.51
N GLU A 345 5.86 21.01 -10.18
CA GLU A 345 6.89 21.37 -11.17
C GLU A 345 7.58 20.14 -11.78
N PHE A 346 7.51 18.98 -11.12
CA PHE A 346 8.10 17.74 -11.62
C PHE A 346 7.60 17.36 -13.01
N TRP A 347 6.32 17.62 -13.31
CA TRP A 347 5.72 17.26 -14.60
C TRP A 347 6.34 18.00 -15.79
N ASN A 348 6.94 19.18 -15.57
CA ASN A 348 7.66 19.93 -16.60
C ASN A 348 8.99 19.24 -17.00
N TRP A 349 9.47 18.29 -16.19
CA TRP A 349 10.74 17.60 -16.36
C TRP A 349 10.61 16.15 -16.83
N LEU A 350 9.39 15.70 -17.12
CA LEU A 350 9.11 14.35 -17.59
C LEU A 350 8.48 14.39 -18.99
N LYS A 351 8.91 13.46 -19.87
CA LYS A 351 8.34 13.30 -21.21
C LYS A 351 8.12 11.81 -21.53
N VAL A 352 7.11 11.56 -22.36
CA VAL A 352 6.86 10.25 -22.97
C VAL A 352 7.37 10.27 -24.41
N LYS A 353 8.19 9.28 -24.78
CA LYS A 353 8.65 9.09 -26.16
C LYS A 353 7.44 8.83 -27.06
N ASN A 354 7.30 9.62 -28.12
CA ASN A 354 6.26 9.45 -29.14
C ASN A 354 6.46 8.19 -29.99
#